data_AF-A0A9R0S1G7-F1
#
_entry.id   AF-A0A9R0S1G7-F1
#
_cell.length_a   1.000
_cell.length_b   1.000
_cell.length_c   1.000
_cell.angle_alpha   90.00
_cell.angle_beta   90.00
_cell.angle_gamma   90.00
#
_symmetry.space_group_name_H-M   'P 1'
#
loop_
_entity.id
_entity.type
_entity.pdbx_description
1 polymer ?
#
loop_
_entity_poly.entity_id
_entity_poly.type
_entity_poly.pdbx_seq_one_letter_code
_entity_poly.pdbx_strand_id
1 'polypeptide(L)' 'MPCSLARLFLLGLKTYGKGDWRKISRNFVRTRTPTQVASHAQKYFIRLSSGTARRSSIHDITTVHLTDDQPPSPSQ' A
#
# COMPACT_ATOMS: atom_id res chain seq x y z
N MET A 1 7.68 19.60 -0.14
CA MET A 1 6.20 19.54 -0.07
C MET A 1 5.69 18.44 -0.99
N PRO A 2 5.33 17.24 -0.47
CA PRO A 2 4.02 16.71 -0.87
C PRO A 2 3.40 15.79 0.20
N CYS A 3 2.56 16.35 1.09
CA CYS A 3 1.73 15.60 2.04
C CYS A 3 0.26 15.49 1.61
N SER A 4 -0.03 15.36 0.30
CA SER A 4 -1.40 15.43 -0.24
C SER A 4 -1.94 14.11 -0.80
N LEU A 5 -1.10 13.09 -1.01
CA LEU A 5 -1.52 11.86 -1.72
C LEU A 5 -2.41 10.95 -0.88
N ALA A 6 -2.20 10.88 0.44
CA ALA A 6 -3.03 10.06 1.33
C ALA A 6 -4.48 10.57 1.35
N ARG A 7 -4.68 11.89 1.38
CA ARG A 7 -6.01 12.50 1.37
C ARG A 7 -6.77 12.22 0.07
N LEU A 8 -6.07 12.30 -1.07
CA LEU A 8 -6.63 11.99 -2.39
C LEU A 8 -6.96 10.50 -2.54
N PHE A 9 -6.12 9.62 -2.00
CA PHE A 9 -6.38 8.18 -1.95
C PHE A 9 -7.63 7.86 -1.12
N LEU A 10 -7.79 8.45 0.07
CA LEU A 10 -8.98 8.25 0.91
C LEU A 10 -10.26 8.78 0.25
N LEU A 11 -10.17 9.92 -0.45
CA LEU A 11 -11.29 10.45 -1.21
C LEU A 11 -11.67 9.52 -2.36
N GLY A 12 -10.68 9.00 -3.10
CA GLY A 12 -10.90 7.99 -4.13
C GLY A 12 -11.50 6.69 -3.61
N LEU A 13 -11.09 6.22 -2.42
CA LEU A 13 -11.71 5.09 -1.74
C LEU A 13 -13.19 5.35 -1.40
N LYS A 14 -13.54 6.57 -0.97
CA LYS A 14 -14.93 6.94 -0.67
C LYS A 14 -15.79 7.01 -1.94
N THR A 15 -15.23 7.47 -3.06
CA THR A 15 -15.97 7.66 -4.32
C THR A 15 -16.11 6.37 -5.14
N TYR A 16 -15.04 5.58 -5.27
CA TYR A 16 -15.02 4.39 -6.13
C TYR A 16 -15.05 3.07 -5.36
N GLY A 17 -14.75 3.09 -4.05
CA GLY A 17 -14.68 1.87 -3.25
C GLY A 17 -13.35 1.13 -3.35
N LYS A 18 -13.24 0.04 -2.58
CA LYS A 18 -12.06 -0.82 -2.52
C LYS A 18 -12.01 -1.70 -3.78
N GLY A 19 -10.88 -1.68 -4.50
CA GLY A 19 -10.63 -2.53 -5.68
C GLY A 19 -10.52 -1.77 -7.00
N ASP A 20 -11.13 -0.59 -7.10
CA ASP A 20 -11.10 0.26 -8.30
C ASP A 20 -9.81 1.11 -8.43
N TRP A 21 -8.65 0.49 -8.23
CA TRP A 21 -7.33 1.17 -8.18
C TRP A 21 -7.01 1.94 -9.45
N ARG A 22 -7.47 1.44 -10.61
CA ARG A 22 -7.30 2.11 -11.91
C ARG A 22 -8.06 3.44 -11.98
N LYS A 23 -9.31 3.48 -11.50
CA LYS A 23 -10.11 4.73 -11.46
C LYS A 23 -9.58 5.68 -10.40
N ILE A 24 -9.14 5.17 -9.26
CA ILE A 24 -8.55 5.98 -8.18
C ILE A 24 -7.24 6.63 -8.61
N SER A 25 -6.34 5.87 -9.26
CA SER A 25 -5.09 6.40 -9.82
C SER A 25 -5.35 7.50 -10.86
N ARG A 26 -6.23 7.26 -11.84
CA ARG A 26 -6.45 8.22 -12.93
C ARG A 26 -7.16 9.51 -12.48
N ASN A 27 -8.08 9.43 -11.52
CA ASN A 27 -8.89 10.58 -11.12
C ASN A 27 -8.35 11.33 -9.90
N PHE A 28 -7.77 10.63 -8.93
CA PHE A 28 -7.35 11.22 -7.66
C PHE A 28 -5.83 11.25 -7.49
N VAL A 29 -5.13 10.20 -7.91
CA VAL A 29 -3.70 10.02 -7.66
C VAL A 29 -2.93 9.94 -8.98
N ARG A 30 -3.07 10.98 -9.82
CA ARG A 30 -2.55 11.04 -11.20
C ARG A 30 -1.03 10.83 -11.31
N THR A 31 -0.29 11.09 -10.23
CA THR A 31 1.16 10.94 -10.16
C THR A 31 1.62 9.52 -9.78
N ARG A 32 0.69 8.59 -9.51
CA ARG A 32 0.99 7.20 -9.13
C ARG A 32 0.30 6.23 -10.07
N THR A 33 1.02 5.17 -10.43
CA THR A 33 0.47 4.11 -11.27
C THR A 33 -0.59 3.30 -10.50
N PRO A 34 -1.55 2.65 -11.18
CA PRO A 34 -2.54 1.81 -10.51
C PRO A 34 -1.93 0.73 -9.60
N THR A 35 -0.78 0.17 -9.99
CA THR A 35 -0.04 -0.81 -9.20
C THR A 35 0.49 -0.19 -7.90
N GLN A 36 1.07 1.02 -7.97
CA GLN A 36 1.52 1.74 -6.77
C GLN A 36 0.36 2.07 -5.84
N VAL A 37 -0.83 2.40 -6.39
CA VAL A 37 -2.05 2.63 -5.61
C VAL A 37 -2.52 1.34 -4.94
N ALA A 38 -2.45 0.20 -5.62
CA ALA A 38 -2.78 -1.11 -5.05
C ALA A 38 -1.82 -1.48 -3.89
N SER A 39 -0.51 -1.33 -4.09
CA SER A 39 0.49 -1.56 -3.03
C SER A 39 0.30 -0.60 -1.85
N HIS A 40 -0.06 0.65 -2.12
CA HIS A 40 -0.39 1.62 -1.08
C HIS A 40 -1.64 1.20 -0.30
N ALA A 41 -2.69 0.78 -1.00
CA ALA A 41 -3.92 0.29 -0.40
C ALA A 41 -3.65 -0.93 0.49
N GLN A 42 -2.85 -1.88 0.03
CA GLN A 42 -2.46 -3.06 0.81
C GLN A 42 -1.79 -2.67 2.14
N LYS A 43 -0.75 -1.83 2.08
CA LYS A 43 -0.06 -1.35 3.29
C LYS A 43 -0.98 -0.52 4.19
N TYR A 44 -1.87 0.28 3.60
CA TYR A 44 -2.85 1.07 4.33
C TYR A 44 -3.83 0.18 5.10
N PHE A 45 -4.39 -0.85 4.48
CA PHE A 45 -5.32 -1.77 5.14
C PHE A 45 -4.64 -2.62 6.22
N ILE A 46 -3.39 -3.06 6.01
CA ILE A 46 -2.61 -3.75 7.05
C ILE A 46 -2.42 -2.83 8.26
N ARG A 47 -2.02 -1.56 8.03
CA ARG A 47 -1.87 -0.55 9.10
C ARG A 47 -3.18 -0.24 9.81
N LEU A 48 -4.28 -0.17 9.06
CA LEU A 48 -5.62 0.04 9.59
C LEU A 48 -6.05 -1.13 10.47
N SER A 49 -5.77 -2.37 10.05
CA SER A 49 -6.05 -3.60 10.80
C SER A 49 -5.15 -3.75 12.03
N SER A 50 -3.91 -3.25 12.00
CA SER A 50 -2.99 -3.25 13.14
C SER A 50 -3.21 -2.06 14.10
N GLY A 51 -4.25 -1.24 13.87
CA GLY A 51 -4.38 0.12 14.40
C GLY A 51 -5.08 0.30 15.76
N THR A 52 -5.27 -0.74 16.58
CA THR A 52 -5.79 -0.59 17.97
C THR A 52 -5.06 -1.42 19.03
N ALA A 53 -4.05 -2.21 18.69
CA ALA A 53 -3.24 -2.92 19.68
C ALA A 53 -1.81 -2.37 19.71
N ARG A 54 -1.45 -1.90 20.90
CA ARG A 54 -0.15 -1.44 21.40
C ARG A 54 1.05 -2.05 20.63
N ARG A 55 2.08 -1.23 20.39
CA ARG A 55 3.47 -1.66 20.16
C ARG A 55 3.81 -2.81 21.12
N SER A 56 3.71 -4.05 20.68
CA SER A 56 4.33 -5.20 21.31
C SER A 56 5.77 -5.31 20.80
N SER A 57 6.64 -5.81 21.67
CA SER A 57 8.10 -5.94 21.51
C SER A 57 8.56 -6.28 20.09
N ILE A 58 9.64 -5.64 19.67
CA ILE A 58 10.30 -5.81 18.36
C ILE A 58 10.90 -7.20 18.13
N HIS A 59 10.91 -8.07 19.15
CA HIS A 59 11.65 -9.33 19.14
C HIS A 59 10.86 -10.56 18.67
N ASP A 60 9.57 -10.43 18.35
CA ASP A 60 8.73 -11.57 17.92
C ASP A 60 8.31 -11.49 16.43
N ILE A 61 9.18 -10.97 15.57
CA ILE A 61 8.93 -10.96 14.12
C ILE A 61 9.26 -12.36 13.57
N THR A 62 8.37 -13.32 13.81
CA THR A 62 8.26 -14.53 13.01
C THR A 62 7.57 -14.17 11.69
N THR A 63 8.36 -14.12 10.62
CA THR A 63 8.04 -14.41 9.22
C THR A 63 6.57 -14.30 8.80
N VAL A 64 6.19 -13.18 8.18
CA VAL A 64 5.20 -13.19 7.08
C VAL A 64 5.90 -12.76 5.79
N HIS A 65 6.42 -13.79 5.13
CA HIS A 65 6.84 -13.87 3.75
C HIS A 65 5.96 -13.03 2.80
N LEU A 66 6.50 -11.93 2.28
CA LEU A 66 6.13 -11.41 0.96
C LEU A 66 7.30 -11.68 0.02
N THR A 67 7.38 -12.90 -0.52
CA THR A 67 8.02 -13.12 -1.82
C THR A 67 7.19 -12.43 -2.90
N ASP A 68 7.81 -11.56 -3.69
CA ASP A 68 8.17 -11.88 -5.08
C ASP A 68 9.08 -10.77 -5.62
N ASP A 69 9.80 -11.05 -6.70
CA ASP A 69 10.84 -10.23 -7.36
C ASP A 69 12.27 -10.37 -6.80
N GLN A 70 12.74 -11.62 -6.77
CA GLN A 70 14.16 -11.94 -6.95
C GLN A 70 14.49 -11.86 -8.46
N PRO A 71 15.27 -10.88 -8.95
CA PRO A 71 15.91 -11.03 -10.25
C PRO A 71 17.00 -12.13 -10.15
N PRO A 72 17.12 -13.03 -11.14
CA PRO A 72 18.10 -14.10 -11.10
C PRO A 72 19.52 -13.52 -11.05
N SER A 73 20.33 -14.09 -10.17
CA SER A 73 21.77 -13.81 -10.06
C SER A 73 22.44 -13.87 -11.45
N PRO A 74 23.30 -12.92 -11.81
CA PRO A 74 24.24 -13.16 -12.90
C PRO A 74 25.33 -14.07 -12.36
N SER A 75 25.45 -15.24 -12.98
CA SER A 75 26.62 -16.10 -12.85
C SER A 75 27.83 -15.39 -13.47
N GLN A 76 28.86 -15.11 -12.67
CA GLN A 76 30.26 -15.41 -12.98
C GLN A 76 31.14 -15.25 -11.75
#